data_AF-A0A6M1ZE74-F1
#
_entry.id   AF-A0A6M1ZE74-F1
#
_cell.length_a   1.000
_cell.length_b   1.000
_cell.length_c   1.000
_cell.angle_alpha   90.00
_cell.angle_beta   90.00
_cell.angle_gamma   90.00
#
_symmetry.space_group_name_H-M   'P 1'
#
loop_
_entity.id
_entity.type
_entity.pdbx_description
1 polymer ?
#
loop_
_entity_poly.entity_id
_entity_poly.type
_entity_poly.pdbx_seq_one_letter_code
_entity_poly.pdbx_strand_id
1 'polypeptide(L)'
;MKNFFQKLSTNLGGERVLAMIGRSSDIVLAVFIILLISIIIIPISPGMLDNFIAINFMLSITLLMVALYIPKAVNLSIFPSLLLITTLFRLAIEISATKRILLFADAGEIIYAFGEFVVGGNFVVGGIVFLIITIVQFIVVTKGAERVAEVAARFTLDAMPGKQMSIDADMRSGMIDANQARDLRLALQTERQLSGS
;
A
#
# COMPACT_ATOMS: atom_id res chain seq x y z
N MET A 1 -28.57 -33.41 13.46
CA MET A 1 -27.21 -32.81 13.43
C MET A 1 -26.71 -32.37 12.05
N LYS A 2 -27.25 -32.85 10.91
CA LYS A 2 -26.77 -32.45 9.55
C LYS A 2 -27.32 -31.12 9.00
N ASN A 3 -28.45 -30.62 9.50
CA ASN A 3 -29.09 -29.40 8.98
C ASN A 3 -28.43 -28.08 9.44
N PHE A 4 -27.59 -28.11 10.49
CA PHE A 4 -26.93 -26.90 11.01
C PHE A 4 -25.69 -26.52 10.18
N PHE A 5 -24.92 -27.52 9.73
CA PHE A 5 -23.77 -27.32 8.84
C PHE A 5 -24.19 -26.90 7.42
N GLN A 6 -25.34 -27.37 6.93
CA GLN A 6 -25.84 -26.97 5.62
C GLN A 6 -26.32 -25.51 5.62
N LYS A 7 -26.88 -25.02 6.73
CA LYS A 7 -27.31 -23.63 6.90
C LYS A 7 -26.15 -22.64 7.04
N LEU A 8 -24.98 -23.13 7.49
CA LEU A 8 -23.74 -22.35 7.54
C LEU A 8 -23.10 -22.20 6.16
N SER A 9 -23.18 -23.25 5.32
CA SER A 9 -22.68 -23.23 3.94
C SER A 9 -23.52 -22.36 2.99
N THR A 10 -24.85 -22.37 3.13
CA THR A 10 -25.74 -21.59 2.24
C THR A 10 -25.72 -20.07 2.48
N ASN A 11 -25.25 -19.60 3.65
CA ASN A 11 -25.15 -18.16 3.92
C ASN A 11 -23.82 -17.53 3.48
N LEU A 12 -22.83 -18.34 3.08
CA LEU A 12 -21.54 -17.93 2.51
C LEU A 12 -21.57 -17.96 0.98
N GLY A 13 -22.71 -17.56 0.39
CA GLY A 13 -22.93 -17.57 -1.06
C GLY A 13 -22.00 -16.61 -1.80
N GLY A 14 -21.02 -17.18 -2.51
CA GLY A 14 -20.06 -16.49 -3.37
C GLY A 14 -20.68 -15.59 -4.43
N GLU A 15 -21.96 -15.77 -4.79
CA GLU A 15 -22.64 -14.86 -5.74
C GLU A 15 -23.01 -13.49 -5.14
N ARG A 16 -23.29 -13.42 -3.83
CA ARG A 16 -23.52 -12.12 -3.16
C ARG A 16 -22.21 -11.38 -2.92
N VAL A 17 -21.12 -12.11 -2.72
CA VAL A 17 -19.77 -11.57 -2.60
C VAL A 17 -19.35 -10.95 -3.93
N LEU A 18 -19.60 -11.62 -5.06
CA LEU A 18 -19.29 -11.11 -6.41
C LEU A 18 -20.12 -9.87 -6.80
N ALA A 19 -21.41 -9.82 -6.45
CA ALA A 19 -22.27 -8.65 -6.71
C ALA A 19 -21.96 -7.45 -5.80
N MET A 20 -21.38 -7.69 -4.62
CA MET A 20 -20.90 -6.61 -3.76
C MET A 20 -19.70 -5.90 -4.40
N ILE A 21 -18.76 -6.62 -5.06
CA ILE A 21 -17.42 -6.14 -5.51
C ILE A 21 -17.42 -4.77 -6.23
N GLY A 22 -18.46 -4.42 -6.99
CA GLY A 22 -18.56 -3.11 -7.66
C GLY A 22 -18.92 -1.92 -6.77
N ARG A 23 -19.59 -2.15 -5.63
CA ARG A 23 -19.97 -1.16 -4.60
C ARG A 23 -19.29 -1.46 -3.24
N SER A 24 -18.49 -2.52 -3.19
CA SER A 24 -17.90 -3.10 -1.98
C SER A 24 -16.39 -3.01 -1.95
N SER A 25 -15.72 -2.31 -2.85
CA SER A 25 -14.28 -2.05 -2.67
C SER A 25 -14.04 -1.42 -1.29
N ASP A 26 -14.88 -0.47 -0.89
CA ASP A 26 -14.80 0.17 0.43
C ASP A 26 -15.21 -0.77 1.57
N ILE A 27 -16.21 -1.64 1.36
CA ILE A 27 -16.65 -2.61 2.37
C ILE A 27 -15.59 -3.71 2.57
N VAL A 28 -14.98 -4.20 1.50
CA VAL A 28 -13.90 -5.19 1.52
C VAL A 28 -12.67 -4.60 2.21
N LEU A 29 -12.32 -3.34 1.88
CA LEU A 29 -11.25 -2.62 2.56
C LEU A 29 -11.55 -2.45 4.06
N ALA A 30 -12.77 -2.05 4.42
CA ALA A 30 -13.18 -1.87 5.81
C ALA A 30 -13.14 -3.18 6.60
N VAL A 31 -13.68 -4.27 6.04
CA VAL A 31 -13.61 -5.61 6.65
C VAL A 31 -12.16 -6.07 6.80
N PHE A 32 -11.33 -5.81 5.80
CA PHE A 32 -9.89 -6.12 5.86
C PHE A 32 -9.20 -5.34 6.98
N ILE A 33 -9.45 -4.04 7.12
CA ILE A 33 -8.92 -3.23 8.21
C ILE A 33 -9.38 -3.77 9.58
N ILE A 34 -10.66 -4.13 9.73
CA ILE A 34 -11.18 -4.72 10.97
C ILE A 34 -10.48 -6.05 11.28
N LEU A 35 -10.22 -6.88 10.27
CA LEU A 35 -9.45 -8.12 10.42
C LEU A 35 -8.02 -7.84 10.91
N LEU A 36 -7.33 -6.84 10.34
CA LEU A 36 -5.98 -6.44 10.77
C LEU A 36 -5.96 -5.92 12.21
N ILE A 37 -6.93 -5.10 12.58
CA ILE A 37 -7.09 -4.62 13.96
C ILE A 37 -7.34 -5.80 14.91
N SER A 38 -8.16 -6.76 14.49
CA SER A 38 -8.43 -7.98 15.29
C SER A 38 -7.15 -8.80 15.51
N ILE A 39 -6.30 -8.93 14.50
CA ILE A 39 -4.98 -9.57 14.56
C ILE A 39 -4.08 -8.89 15.61
N ILE A 40 -4.09 -7.56 15.68
CA ILE A 40 -3.28 -6.80 16.66
C ILE A 40 -3.80 -7.01 18.10
N ILE A 41 -5.12 -7.00 18.29
CA ILE A 41 -5.74 -7.08 19.61
C ILE A 41 -5.66 -8.51 20.17
N ILE A 42 -6.01 -9.51 19.36
CA ILE A 42 -6.12 -10.91 19.77
C ILE A 42 -4.74 -11.57 19.69
N PRO A 43 -4.24 -12.22 20.75
CA PRO A 43 -2.97 -12.94 20.68
C PRO A 43 -3.09 -14.14 19.73
N ILE A 44 -2.25 -14.13 18.70
CA ILE A 44 -2.19 -15.20 17.69
C ILE A 44 -1.29 -16.33 18.20
N SER A 45 -1.57 -17.57 17.78
CA SER A 45 -0.70 -18.72 18.06
C SER A 45 0.62 -18.65 17.25
N PRO A 46 1.71 -19.32 17.68
CA PRO A 46 3.01 -19.24 16.99
C PRO A 46 2.90 -19.71 15.55
N GLY A 47 2.27 -20.87 15.32
CA GLY A 47 2.12 -21.43 13.98
C GLY A 47 1.28 -20.55 13.04
N MET A 48 0.26 -19.85 13.54
CA MET A 48 -0.50 -18.91 12.69
C MET A 48 0.33 -17.67 12.33
N LEU A 49 1.15 -17.18 13.27
CA LEU A 49 2.05 -16.06 13.02
C LEU A 49 3.10 -16.42 11.96
N ASP A 50 3.71 -17.60 12.06
CA ASP A 50 4.65 -18.11 11.06
C ASP A 50 4.00 -18.24 9.68
N ASN A 51 2.77 -18.77 9.61
CA ASN A 51 2.03 -18.84 8.34
C ASN A 51 1.79 -17.44 7.73
N PHE A 52 1.43 -16.44 8.53
CA PHE A 52 1.23 -15.08 8.03
C PHE A 52 2.53 -14.42 7.58
N ILE A 53 3.64 -14.67 8.27
CA ILE A 53 4.98 -14.21 7.86
C ILE A 53 5.39 -14.87 6.53
N ALA A 54 5.19 -16.18 6.39
CA ALA A 54 5.49 -16.90 5.16
C ALA A 54 4.68 -16.37 3.97
N ILE A 55 3.37 -16.13 4.15
CA ILE A 55 2.51 -15.50 3.14
C ILE A 55 2.99 -14.08 2.81
N ASN A 56 3.39 -13.29 3.81
CA ASN A 56 3.90 -11.94 3.60
C ASN A 56 5.19 -11.94 2.75
N PHE A 57 6.13 -12.85 3.01
CA PHE A 57 7.32 -12.99 2.18
C PHE A 57 7.00 -13.45 0.77
N MET A 58 6.11 -14.44 0.61
CA MET A 58 5.68 -14.91 -0.70
C MET A 58 5.05 -13.77 -1.53
N LEU A 59 4.16 -12.98 -0.92
CA LEU A 59 3.53 -11.83 -1.58
C LEU A 59 4.56 -10.75 -1.93
N SER A 60 5.49 -10.46 -1.02
CA SER A 60 6.53 -9.44 -1.21
C SER A 60 7.48 -9.81 -2.34
N ILE A 61 7.93 -11.07 -2.42
CA ILE A 61 8.76 -11.59 -3.51
C ILE A 61 7.97 -11.61 -4.82
N THR A 62 6.70 -12.01 -4.78
CA THR A 62 5.82 -11.98 -5.97
C THR A 62 5.68 -10.55 -6.50
N LEU A 63 5.41 -9.58 -5.64
CA LEU A 63 5.32 -8.18 -6.01
C LEU A 63 6.66 -7.63 -6.54
N LEU A 64 7.78 -8.04 -5.95
CA LEU A 64 9.11 -7.70 -6.46
C LEU A 64 9.32 -8.24 -7.87
N MET A 65 9.00 -9.51 -8.13
CA MET A 65 9.10 -10.11 -9.46
C MET A 65 8.18 -9.39 -10.45
N VAL A 66 6.93 -9.13 -10.07
CA VAL A 66 5.99 -8.36 -10.90
C VAL A 66 6.56 -6.97 -11.21
N ALA A 67 7.15 -6.28 -10.24
CA ALA A 67 7.77 -4.96 -10.44
C ALA A 67 9.00 -5.00 -11.36
N LEU A 68 9.83 -6.04 -11.28
CA LEU A 68 11.03 -6.19 -12.11
C LEU A 68 10.72 -6.60 -13.56
N TYR A 69 9.66 -7.37 -13.78
CA TYR A 69 9.33 -7.94 -15.11
C TYR A 69 8.21 -7.20 -15.85
N ILE A 70 7.56 -6.18 -15.26
CA ILE A 70 6.54 -5.40 -15.97
C ILE A 70 7.19 -4.50 -17.05
N PRO A 71 6.83 -4.66 -18.34
CA PRO A 71 7.44 -3.91 -19.44
C PRO A 71 6.82 -2.52 -19.66
N LYS A 72 5.64 -2.22 -19.10
CA LYS A 72 4.94 -0.93 -19.29
C LYS A 72 4.29 -0.45 -17.99
N ALA A 73 4.57 0.80 -17.60
CA ALA A 73 4.06 1.42 -16.38
C ALA A 73 2.53 1.55 -16.31
N VAL A 74 1.81 1.49 -17.43
CA VAL A 74 0.34 1.60 -17.48
C VAL A 74 -0.37 0.44 -16.76
N ASN A 75 0.27 -0.72 -16.63
CA ASN A 75 -0.27 -1.85 -15.86
C ASN A 75 -0.10 -1.68 -14.33
N LEU A 76 0.56 -0.61 -13.87
CA LEU A 76 0.76 -0.30 -12.45
C LEU A 76 -0.41 0.46 -11.81
N SER A 77 -1.53 0.68 -12.49
CA SER A 77 -2.66 1.40 -11.86
C SER A 77 -3.21 0.71 -10.60
N ILE A 78 -3.04 -0.62 -10.48
CA ILE A 78 -3.45 -1.41 -9.31
C ILE A 78 -2.33 -1.46 -8.25
N PHE A 79 -1.11 -1.10 -8.62
CA PHE A 79 0.08 -1.23 -7.78
C PHE A 79 0.02 -0.41 -6.48
N PRO A 80 -0.41 0.88 -6.48
CA PRO A 80 -0.55 1.65 -5.24
C PRO A 80 -1.50 0.99 -4.24
N SER A 81 -2.65 0.48 -4.70
CA SER A 81 -3.65 -0.17 -3.85
C SER A 81 -3.13 -1.50 -3.29
N LEU A 82 -2.43 -2.30 -4.11
CA LEU A 82 -1.79 -3.54 -3.64
C LEU A 82 -0.68 -3.26 -2.62
N LEU A 83 0.17 -2.26 -2.86
CA LEU A 83 1.19 -1.83 -1.90
C LEU A 83 0.54 -1.37 -0.59
N LEU A 84 -0.53 -0.59 -0.63
CA LEU A 84 -1.23 -0.14 0.58
C LEU A 84 -1.74 -1.34 1.40
N ILE A 85 -2.46 -2.27 0.76
CA ILE A 85 -3.03 -3.45 1.42
C ILE A 85 -1.93 -4.33 2.01
N THR A 86 -0.88 -4.62 1.23
CA THR A 86 0.25 -5.45 1.69
C THR A 86 1.05 -4.78 2.80
N THR A 87 1.20 -3.46 2.77
CA THR A 87 1.89 -2.69 3.83
C THR A 87 1.08 -2.70 5.13
N LEU A 88 -0.24 -2.54 5.06
CA LEU A 88 -1.12 -2.64 6.24
C LEU A 88 -1.09 -4.05 6.85
N PHE A 89 -1.12 -5.08 6.02
CA PHE A 89 -0.95 -6.47 6.47
C PHE A 89 0.41 -6.69 7.16
N ARG A 90 1.48 -6.15 6.57
CA ARG A 90 2.84 -6.22 7.12
C ARG A 90 2.91 -5.58 8.51
N LEU A 91 2.36 -4.36 8.64
CA LEU A 91 2.31 -3.65 9.92
C LEU A 91 1.56 -4.45 11.00
N ALA A 92 0.42 -5.07 10.66
CA ALA A 92 -0.35 -5.86 11.61
C ALA A 92 0.43 -7.10 12.11
N ILE A 93 1.15 -7.78 11.22
CA ILE A 93 2.01 -8.91 11.59
C ILE A 93 3.16 -8.44 12.47
N GLU A 94 3.86 -7.37 12.10
CA GLU A 94 5.00 -6.83 12.86
C GLU A 94 4.58 -6.47 14.29
N ILE A 95 3.48 -5.73 14.46
CA ILE A 95 2.95 -5.38 15.79
C ILE A 95 2.58 -6.63 16.58
N SER A 96 1.92 -7.60 15.95
CA SER A 96 1.49 -8.84 16.60
C SER A 96 2.68 -9.69 17.02
N ALA A 97 3.70 -9.80 16.17
CA ALA A 97 4.95 -10.50 16.44
C ALA A 97 5.70 -9.85 17.61
N THR A 98 5.92 -8.54 17.58
CA THR A 98 6.59 -7.81 18.66
C THR A 98 5.84 -7.96 19.98
N LYS A 99 4.51 -7.80 19.97
CA LYS A 99 3.68 -8.03 21.16
C LYS A 99 3.89 -9.44 21.73
N ARG A 100 3.86 -10.45 20.86
CA ARG A 100 3.99 -11.86 21.27
C ARG A 100 5.39 -12.17 21.83
N ILE A 101 6.43 -11.62 21.22
CA ILE A 101 7.82 -11.68 21.72
C ILE A 101 7.90 -11.07 23.13
N LEU A 102 7.30 -9.91 23.35
CA LEU A 102 7.37 -9.20 24.63
C LEU A 102 6.51 -9.86 25.74
N LEU A 103 5.38 -10.48 25.41
CA LEU A 103 4.47 -11.10 26.38
C LEU A 103 4.82 -12.56 26.70
N PHE A 104 5.30 -13.32 25.73
CA PHE A 104 5.46 -14.77 25.84
C PHE A 104 6.88 -15.27 25.58
N ALA A 105 7.81 -14.37 25.20
CA ALA A 105 9.17 -14.73 24.76
C ALA A 105 9.20 -15.75 23.61
N ASP A 106 8.11 -15.81 22.84
CA ASP A 106 7.93 -16.74 21.73
C ASP A 106 7.54 -15.97 20.46
N ALA A 107 8.48 -15.98 19.51
CA ALA A 107 8.40 -15.24 18.27
C ALA A 107 7.83 -16.07 17.11
N GLY A 108 7.63 -17.38 17.27
CA GLY A 108 7.47 -18.31 16.14
C GLY A 108 8.81 -18.82 15.61
N GLU A 109 8.75 -19.91 14.85
CA GLU A 109 9.93 -20.62 14.32
C GLU A 109 10.65 -19.79 13.25
N ILE A 110 9.93 -19.05 12.40
CA ILE A 110 10.54 -18.28 11.32
C ILE A 110 11.37 -17.13 11.90
N ILE A 111 10.83 -16.42 12.89
CA ILE A 111 11.55 -15.30 13.52
C ILE A 111 12.76 -15.83 14.30
N TYR A 112 12.62 -16.96 15.00
CA TYR A 112 13.73 -17.57 15.74
C TYR A 112 14.88 -17.96 14.78
N ALA A 113 14.56 -18.69 13.70
CA ALA A 113 15.53 -19.11 12.71
C ALA A 113 16.22 -17.92 12.02
N PHE A 114 15.46 -16.88 11.69
CA PHE A 114 16.02 -15.67 11.08
C PHE A 114 16.91 -14.88 12.06
N GLY A 115 16.51 -14.82 13.34
CA GLY A 115 17.29 -14.20 14.39
C GLY A 115 18.63 -14.89 14.59
N GLU A 116 18.64 -16.23 14.69
CA GLU A 116 19.87 -17.00 14.81
C GLU A 116 20.78 -16.84 13.59
N PHE A 117 20.20 -16.84 12.38
CA PHE A 117 20.92 -16.60 11.14
C PHE A 117 21.59 -15.22 11.08
N VAL A 118 20.90 -14.16 11.49
CA VAL A 118 21.43 -12.78 11.46
C VAL A 118 22.47 -12.55 12.55
N VAL A 119 22.24 -13.09 13.74
CA VAL A 119 23.11 -12.89 14.91
C VAL A 119 24.37 -13.75 14.81
N GLY A 120 24.31 -14.90 14.12
CA GLY A 120 25.47 -15.78 13.91
C GLY A 120 26.13 -16.24 15.21
N GLY A 121 25.35 -16.33 16.30
CA GLY A 121 25.84 -16.64 17.64
C GLY A 121 26.42 -15.47 18.45
N ASN A 122 26.50 -14.25 17.88
CA ASN A 122 26.98 -13.07 18.58
C ASN A 122 25.98 -11.90 18.53
N PHE A 123 25.31 -11.63 19.66
CA PHE A 123 24.32 -10.54 19.78
C PHE A 123 24.87 -9.16 19.43
N VAL A 124 26.18 -8.91 19.59
CA VAL A 124 26.82 -7.64 19.18
C VAL A 124 26.82 -7.50 17.67
N VAL A 125 27.14 -8.58 16.93
CA VAL A 125 27.09 -8.60 15.47
C VAL A 125 25.65 -8.36 15.00
N GLY A 126 24.68 -9.04 15.61
CA GLY A 126 23.26 -8.82 15.31
C GLY A 126 22.82 -7.38 15.53
N GLY A 127 23.22 -6.75 16.65
CA GLY A 127 22.93 -5.35 16.93
C GLY A 127 23.52 -4.38 15.92
N ILE A 128 24.75 -4.62 15.46
CA ILE A 128 25.40 -3.81 14.41
C ILE A 128 24.65 -3.96 13.08
N VAL A 129 24.30 -5.18 12.68
CA VAL A 129 23.55 -5.45 11.44
C VAL A 129 22.17 -4.79 11.49
N PHE A 130 21.46 -4.90 12.62
CA PHE A 130 20.18 -4.23 12.83
C PHE A 130 20.28 -2.71 12.66
N LEU A 131 21.33 -2.10 13.22
CA LEU A 131 21.56 -0.66 13.11
C LEU A 131 21.86 -0.23 11.67
N ILE A 132 22.68 -0.99 10.94
CA ILE A 132 22.96 -0.73 9.51
C ILE A 132 21.67 -0.79 8.70
N ILE A 133 20.88 -1.86 8.85
CA ILE A 133 19.63 -2.04 8.10
C ILE A 133 18.65 -0.91 8.42
N THR A 134 18.48 -0.57 9.71
CA THR A 134 17.56 0.49 10.15
C THR A 134 17.94 1.85 9.56
N ILE A 135 19.23 2.20 9.58
CA ILE A 135 19.72 3.47 9.01
C ILE A 135 19.50 3.49 7.50
N VAL A 136 19.91 2.44 6.79
CA VAL A 136 19.73 2.35 5.33
C VAL A 136 18.26 2.45 4.96
N GLN A 137 17.39 1.73 5.68
CA GLN A 137 15.95 1.76 5.44
C GLN A 137 15.37 3.16 5.63
N PHE A 138 15.75 3.85 6.70
CA PHE A 138 15.31 5.22 6.95
C PHE A 138 15.79 6.20 5.86
N ILE A 139 17.07 6.14 5.50
CA ILE A 139 17.66 7.03 4.47
C ILE A 139 17.00 6.79 3.11
N VAL A 140 16.85 5.54 2.69
CA VAL A 140 16.26 5.18 1.38
C VAL A 140 14.81 5.61 1.29
N VAL A 141 14.00 5.40 2.34
CA VAL A 141 12.60 5.83 2.36
C VAL A 141 12.50 7.34 2.25
N THR A 142 13.28 8.07 3.04
CA THR A 142 13.27 9.55 3.04
C THR A 142 13.70 10.10 1.68
N LYS A 143 14.81 9.60 1.13
CA LYS A 143 15.34 10.05 -0.17
C LYS A 143 14.46 9.64 -1.35
N GLY A 144 13.82 8.47 -1.27
CA GLY A 144 12.85 8.02 -2.25
C GLY A 144 11.60 8.91 -2.28
N ALA A 145 11.04 9.21 -1.10
CA ALA A 145 9.87 10.07 -0.98
C ALA A 145 10.13 11.50 -1.49
N GLU A 146 11.31 12.07 -1.18
CA GLU A 146 11.74 13.39 -1.65
C GLU A 146 11.71 13.50 -3.18
N ARG A 147 12.29 12.52 -3.89
CA ARG A 147 12.29 12.49 -5.37
C ARG A 147 10.89 12.34 -5.95
N VAL A 148 10.03 11.50 -5.36
CA VAL A 148 8.66 11.32 -5.85
C VAL A 148 7.84 12.60 -5.66
N ALA A 149 8.01 13.30 -4.53
CA ALA A 149 7.34 14.57 -4.25
C ALA A 149 7.79 15.68 -5.21
N GLU A 150 9.09 15.80 -5.49
CA GLU A 150 9.64 16.74 -6.47
C GLU A 150 9.04 16.49 -7.86
N VAL A 151 9.01 15.23 -8.29
CA VAL A 151 8.49 14.85 -9.61
C VAL A 151 6.99 15.08 -9.71
N ALA A 152 6.20 14.79 -8.67
CA ALA A 152 4.77 15.06 -8.65
C ALA A 152 4.46 16.57 -8.73
N ALA A 153 5.23 17.39 -7.99
CA ALA A 153 5.12 18.85 -8.06
C ALA A 153 5.48 19.36 -9.46
N ARG A 154 6.57 18.86 -10.04
CA ARG A 154 7.00 19.23 -11.38
C ARG A 154 5.99 18.80 -12.45
N PHE A 155 5.39 17.62 -12.36
CA PHE A 155 4.34 17.20 -13.29
C PHE A 155 3.08 18.07 -13.19
N THR A 156 2.72 18.51 -11.99
CA THR A 156 1.60 19.45 -11.80
C THR A 156 1.92 20.83 -12.40
N LEU A 157 3.17 21.31 -12.24
CA LEU A 157 3.65 22.55 -12.86
C LEU A 157 3.78 22.45 -14.38
N ASP A 158 4.29 21.35 -14.91
CA ASP A 158 4.53 21.09 -16.33
C ASP A 158 3.23 20.81 -17.11
N ALA A 159 2.16 20.31 -16.46
CA ALA A 159 0.85 20.12 -17.08
C ALA A 159 0.14 21.44 -17.44
N MET A 160 0.61 22.54 -16.85
CA MET A 160 -0.12 23.79 -16.78
C MET A 160 0.00 24.67 -18.04
N PRO A 161 1.17 24.75 -18.70
CA PRO A 161 1.26 25.22 -20.09
C PRO A 161 0.41 24.39 -21.05
N GLY A 162 0.28 23.07 -20.83
CA GLY A 162 -0.57 22.20 -21.65
C GLY A 162 -2.05 22.56 -21.55
N LYS A 163 -2.57 22.77 -20.33
CA LYS A 163 -3.94 23.25 -20.10
C LYS A 163 -4.19 24.66 -20.69
N GLN A 164 -3.17 25.51 -20.73
CA GLN A 164 -3.26 26.82 -21.38
C GLN A 164 -3.26 26.72 -22.91
N MET A 165 -2.41 25.84 -23.47
CA MET A 165 -2.33 25.60 -24.90
C MET A 165 -3.60 24.96 -25.45
N SER A 166 -4.29 24.12 -24.68
CA SER A 166 -5.60 23.57 -25.08
C SER A 166 -6.68 24.65 -25.15
N ILE A 167 -6.74 25.57 -24.17
CA ILE A 167 -7.67 26.72 -24.23
C ILE A 167 -7.38 27.60 -25.44
N ASP A 168 -6.10 27.83 -25.76
CA ASP A 168 -5.71 28.63 -26.92
C ASP A 168 -6.08 27.96 -28.24
N ALA A 169 -5.96 26.63 -28.32
CA ALA A 169 -6.38 25.83 -29.47
C ALA A 169 -7.91 25.85 -29.63
N ASP A 170 -8.65 25.69 -28.54
CA ASP A 170 -10.12 25.71 -28.54
C ASP A 170 -10.64 27.09 -28.99
N MET A 171 -10.03 28.18 -28.53
CA MET A 171 -10.35 29.55 -28.97
C MET A 171 -10.07 29.74 -30.47
N ARG A 172 -8.91 29.29 -30.96
CA ARG A 172 -8.55 29.40 -32.39
C ARG A 172 -9.45 28.56 -33.29
N SER A 173 -9.97 27.44 -32.79
CA SER A 173 -10.89 26.56 -33.52
C SER A 173 -12.35 27.07 -33.53
N GLY A 174 -12.65 28.13 -32.78
CA GLY A 174 -14.01 28.68 -32.65
C GLY A 174 -14.95 27.88 -31.74
N MET A 175 -14.43 26.90 -30.98
CA MET A 175 -15.23 26.14 -30.02
C MET A 175 -15.59 26.97 -28.77
N ILE A 176 -14.78 27.96 -28.41
CA ILE A 176 -15.00 28.86 -27.27
C ILE A 176 -14.79 30.33 -27.67
N ASP A 177 -15.55 31.24 -27.04
CA ASP A 177 -15.41 32.69 -27.22
C ASP A 177 -14.23 33.28 -26.40
N ALA A 178 -13.75 34.46 -26.78
CA ALA A 178 -12.66 35.17 -26.10
C ALA A 178 -12.96 35.43 -24.62
N ASN A 179 -14.22 35.70 -24.27
CA ASN A 179 -14.62 35.89 -22.88
C ASN A 179 -14.55 34.57 -22.08
N GLN A 180 -15.04 33.46 -22.66
CA GLN A 180 -14.97 32.14 -22.04
C GLN A 180 -13.52 31.66 -21.85
N ALA A 181 -12.65 31.91 -22.83
CA ALA A 181 -11.22 31.60 -22.73
C ALA A 181 -10.53 32.40 -21.59
N ARG A 182 -10.96 33.65 -21.36
CA ARG A 182 -10.45 34.48 -20.26
C ARG A 182 -10.87 33.93 -18.90
N ASP A 183 -12.13 33.54 -18.76
CA ASP A 183 -12.65 32.95 -17.51
C ASP A 183 -11.98 31.61 -17.20
N LEU A 184 -11.77 30.75 -18.21
CA LEU A 184 -11.03 29.49 -18.07
C LEU A 184 -9.58 29.69 -17.64
N ARG A 185 -8.88 30.70 -18.19
CA ARG A 185 -7.52 31.05 -17.77
C ARG A 185 -7.46 31.59 -16.36
N LEU A 186 -8.45 32.40 -15.95
CA LEU A 186 -8.57 32.88 -14.57
C LEU A 186 -8.84 31.72 -13.61
N ALA A 187 -9.74 30.80 -13.96
CA ALA A 187 -9.98 29.59 -13.18
C ALA A 187 -8.71 28.73 -13.03
N LEU A 188 -7.91 28.55 -14.09
CA LEU A 188 -6.61 27.88 -14.02
C LEU A 188 -5.58 28.61 -13.14
N GLN A 189 -5.62 29.94 -13.09
CA GLN A 189 -4.77 30.72 -12.19
C GLN A 189 -5.22 30.57 -10.74
N THR A 190 -6.52 30.49 -10.48
CA THR A 190 -7.05 30.22 -9.14
C THR A 190 -6.74 28.78 -8.70
N GLU A 191 -6.85 27.79 -9.57
CA GLU A 191 -6.50 26.38 -9.31
C GLU A 191 -5.00 26.24 -8.91
N ARG A 192 -4.11 27.00 -9.57
CA ARG A 192 -2.69 27.12 -9.18
C ARG A 192 -2.51 27.60 -7.76
N GLN A 193 -3.24 28.64 -7.39
CA GLN A 193 -3.06 29.34 -6.13
C GLN A 193 -3.53 28.50 -4.95
N LEU A 194 -4.52 27.62 -5.16
CA LEU A 194 -4.98 26.66 -4.16
C LEU A 194 -4.12 25.39 -4.06
N SER A 195 -3.46 24.98 -5.14
CA SER A 195 -2.61 23.77 -5.15
C SER A 195 -1.16 24.02 -4.69
N GLY A 196 -0.81 25.26 -4.38
CA GLY A 196 0.54 25.70 -3.99
C GLY A 196 0.72 26.07 -2.52
N SER A 197 -0.25 25.75 -1.64
CA SER A 197 -0.19 25.99 -0.19
C SER A 197 -0.22 24.71 0.62
#